data_AF-A0A1E1WYN3-F1
#
_entry.id   AF-A0A1E1WYN3-F1
#
_cell.length_a   1.000
_cell.length_b   1.000
_cell.length_c   1.000
_cell.angle_alpha   90.00
_cell.angle_beta   90.00
_cell.angle_gamma   90.00
#
_symmetry.space_group_name_H-M   'P 1'
#
loop_
_entity.id
_entity.type
_entity.pdbx_description
1 polymer ?
#
loop_
_entity_poly.entity_id
_entity_poly.type
_entity_poly.pdbx_seq_one_letter_code
_entity_poly.pdbx_strand_id
1 'polypeptide(L)'
;FIEDFKWLSRSDVADYVCRGIDAMVSLGKENAIKCSEPIQQLLQETSKMDPVRCRTRHLLAIAAMRIIALNVKEPKALEVTFVQQGDQDIQTPITPCIVYSGEWIEEADFYLFVDHKRLFSTSNAEEGLIVLLGAYWLFNICYAREAFNTLTVMENLFLKMNVTAPRAVVTKFINRVLKNE
;
A
#
# COMPACT_ATOMS: atom_id res chain seq x y z
N PHE A 1 6.19 2.76 17.63
CA PHE A 1 5.83 3.26 16.29
C PHE A 1 4.34 3.09 15.97
N ILE A 2 3.83 1.86 15.77
CA ILE A 2 2.39 1.66 15.49
C ILE A 2 1.51 2.16 16.64
N GLU A 3 1.89 1.87 17.89
CA GLU A 3 1.18 2.38 19.07
C GLU A 3 1.24 3.92 19.17
N ASP A 4 2.39 4.53 18.87
CA ASP A 4 2.52 5.99 18.85
C ASP A 4 1.62 6.60 17.75
N PHE A 5 1.59 5.99 16.57
CA PHE A 5 0.73 6.41 15.47
C PHE A 5 -0.75 6.25 15.82
N LYS A 6 -1.15 5.13 16.42
CA LYS A 6 -2.51 4.87 16.91
C LYS A 6 -2.91 5.87 17.98
N TRP A 7 -2.03 6.17 18.92
CA TRP A 7 -2.26 7.12 20.00
C TRP A 7 -2.42 8.56 19.46
N LEU A 8 -1.54 8.98 18.55
CA LEU A 8 -1.55 10.33 17.97
C LEU A 8 -2.71 10.54 16.98
N SER A 9 -3.00 9.57 16.13
CA SER A 9 -4.11 9.63 15.16
C SER A 9 -5.47 9.31 15.77
N ARG A 10 -5.50 8.80 17.02
CA ARG A 10 -6.69 8.27 17.71
C ARG A 10 -7.47 7.26 16.85
N SER A 11 -6.77 6.53 15.99
CA SER A 11 -7.33 5.69 14.94
C SER A 11 -6.65 4.32 14.93
N ASP A 12 -7.43 3.25 14.77
CA ASP A 12 -6.87 1.92 14.56
C ASP A 12 -6.49 1.73 13.08
N VAL A 13 -5.28 2.17 12.79
CA VAL A 13 -4.74 2.23 11.43
C VAL A 13 -4.66 0.84 10.80
N ALA A 14 -4.33 -0.18 11.61
CA ALA A 14 -4.24 -1.55 11.10
C ALA A 14 -5.60 -2.01 10.58
N ASP A 15 -6.65 -1.77 11.34
CA ASP A 15 -8.02 -2.11 10.96
C ASP A 15 -8.51 -1.29 9.75
N TYR A 16 -8.15 0.00 9.66
CA TYR A 16 -8.47 0.85 8.51
C TYR A 16 -7.79 0.40 7.22
N VAL A 17 -6.49 0.08 7.29
CA VAL A 17 -5.72 -0.42 6.14
C VAL A 17 -6.22 -1.79 5.71
N CYS A 18 -6.49 -2.70 6.65
CA CYS A 18 -7.04 -4.02 6.38
C CYS A 18 -8.37 -3.93 5.62
N ARG A 19 -9.31 -3.12 6.12
CA ARG A 19 -10.61 -2.88 5.48
C ARG A 19 -10.47 -2.22 4.10
N GLY A 20 -9.55 -1.27 3.97
CA GLY A 20 -9.26 -0.62 2.69
C GLY A 20 -8.72 -1.59 1.63
N ILE A 21 -7.81 -2.49 2.02
CA ILE A 21 -7.30 -3.57 1.16
C ILE A 21 -8.46 -4.46 0.71
N ASP A 22 -9.29 -4.92 1.64
CA ASP A 22 -10.42 -5.81 1.36
C ASP A 22 -11.45 -5.18 0.44
N ALA A 23 -11.73 -3.87 0.60
CA ALA A 23 -12.60 -3.12 -0.28
C ALA A 23 -12.06 -3.05 -1.72
N MET A 24 -10.77 -2.70 -1.90
CA MET A 24 -10.15 -2.64 -3.23
C MET A 24 -10.12 -4.00 -3.92
N VAL A 25 -9.83 -5.06 -3.15
CA VAL A 25 -9.85 -6.44 -3.63
C VAL A 25 -11.25 -6.84 -4.09
N SER A 26 -12.27 -6.56 -3.29
CA SER A 26 -13.66 -6.89 -3.61
C SER A 26 -14.12 -6.19 -4.90
N LEU A 27 -13.88 -4.88 -5.00
CA LEU A 27 -14.19 -4.11 -6.21
C LEU A 27 -13.42 -4.61 -7.44
N GLY A 28 -12.18 -5.07 -7.26
CA GLY A 28 -11.39 -5.69 -8.32
C GLY A 28 -11.97 -7.02 -8.80
N LYS A 29 -12.41 -7.88 -7.87
CA LYS A 29 -13.05 -9.18 -8.16
C LYS A 29 -14.38 -9.02 -8.89
N GLU A 30 -15.15 -8.00 -8.51
CA GLU A 30 -16.45 -7.68 -9.11
C GLU A 30 -16.35 -6.94 -10.45
N ASN A 31 -15.13 -6.61 -10.89
CA ASN A 31 -14.86 -5.77 -12.05
C ASN A 31 -15.52 -4.38 -11.98
N ALA A 32 -15.83 -3.88 -10.77
CA ALA A 32 -16.37 -2.54 -10.53
C ALA A 32 -15.33 -1.44 -10.78
N ILE A 33 -14.04 -1.80 -10.68
CA ILE A 33 -12.90 -0.94 -11.01
C ILE A 33 -11.95 -1.64 -11.98
N LYS A 34 -11.09 -0.88 -12.65
CA LYS A 34 -10.16 -1.44 -13.64
C LYS A 34 -9.19 -2.40 -12.96
N CYS A 35 -9.10 -3.62 -13.45
CA CYS A 35 -8.18 -4.65 -12.99
C CYS A 35 -7.49 -5.25 -14.22
N SER A 36 -6.16 -5.45 -14.17
CA SER A 36 -5.45 -6.13 -15.25
C SER A 36 -5.52 -7.65 -15.09
N GLU A 37 -5.29 -8.40 -16.16
CA GLU A 37 -5.32 -9.86 -16.16
C GLU A 37 -4.35 -10.48 -15.13
N PRO A 38 -3.09 -10.01 -14.97
CA PRO A 38 -2.20 -10.53 -13.93
C PRO A 38 -2.74 -10.32 -12.51
N ILE A 39 -3.42 -9.20 -12.26
CA ILE A 39 -4.05 -8.94 -10.96
C ILE A 39 -5.25 -9.87 -10.77
N GLN A 40 -6.09 -10.08 -11.80
CA GLN A 40 -7.23 -10.99 -11.72
C GLN A 40 -6.79 -12.43 -11.42
N GLN A 41 -5.72 -12.92 -12.05
CA GLN A 41 -5.15 -14.23 -11.76
C GLN A 41 -4.71 -14.34 -10.28
N LEU A 42 -4.00 -13.33 -9.77
CA LEU A 42 -3.61 -13.28 -8.36
C LEU A 42 -4.83 -13.28 -7.40
N LEU A 43 -5.90 -12.56 -7.75
CA LEU A 43 -7.14 -12.54 -6.96
C LEU A 43 -7.87 -13.88 -6.97
N GLN A 44 -7.80 -14.64 -8.07
CA GLN A 44 -8.35 -15.98 -8.17
C GLN A 44 -7.55 -17.00 -7.35
N GLU A 45 -6.23 -16.90 -7.35
CA GLU A 45 -5.36 -17.76 -6.54
C GLU A 45 -5.60 -17.53 -5.04
N THR A 46 -5.59 -16.26 -4.61
CA THR A 46 -5.83 -15.88 -3.21
C THR A 46 -7.24 -16.24 -2.72
N SER A 47 -8.24 -16.32 -3.61
CA SER A 47 -9.60 -16.76 -3.26
C SER A 47 -9.69 -18.20 -2.75
N LYS A 48 -8.69 -19.04 -3.06
CA LYS A 48 -8.59 -20.44 -2.62
C LYS A 48 -7.77 -20.60 -1.34
N MET A 49 -7.23 -19.51 -0.80
CA MET A 49 -6.38 -19.49 0.38
C MET A 49 -7.17 -19.02 1.61
N ASP A 50 -6.72 -19.38 2.80
CA ASP A 50 -7.27 -18.85 4.04
C ASP A 50 -6.95 -17.34 4.15
N PRO A 51 -7.96 -16.45 4.26
CA PRO A 51 -7.78 -15.00 4.26
C PRO A 51 -6.98 -14.47 5.46
N VAL A 52 -6.91 -15.22 6.57
CA VAL A 52 -6.20 -14.78 7.79
C VAL A 52 -4.71 -15.13 7.72
N ARG A 53 -4.30 -16.01 6.81
CA ARG A 53 -2.89 -16.39 6.67
C ARG A 53 -2.05 -15.19 6.22
N CYS A 54 -0.89 -15.02 6.85
CA CYS A 54 0.09 -13.97 6.54
C CYS A 54 0.40 -13.87 5.04
N ARG A 55 0.61 -15.01 4.36
CA ARG A 55 0.85 -15.08 2.92
C ARG A 55 -0.32 -14.55 2.09
N THR A 56 -1.56 -14.85 2.50
CA THR A 56 -2.75 -14.36 1.81
C THR A 56 -2.86 -12.84 1.96
N ARG A 57 -2.72 -12.32 3.19
CA ARG A 57 -2.72 -10.86 3.44
C ARG A 57 -1.62 -10.14 2.68
N HIS A 58 -0.42 -10.71 2.61
CA HIS A 58 0.67 -10.20 1.78
C HIS A 58 0.21 -10.00 0.32
N LEU A 59 -0.30 -11.06 -0.31
CA LEU A 59 -0.71 -11.01 -1.72
C LEU A 59 -1.88 -10.05 -1.96
N LEU A 60 -2.85 -10.00 -1.04
CA LEU A 60 -3.98 -9.08 -1.13
C LEU A 60 -3.53 -7.62 -1.03
N ALA A 61 -2.57 -7.30 -0.17
CA ALA A 61 -2.00 -5.96 -0.06
C ALA A 61 -1.29 -5.53 -1.37
N ILE A 62 -0.48 -6.41 -1.95
CA ILE A 62 0.17 -6.17 -3.25
C ILE A 62 -0.89 -5.98 -4.36
N ALA A 63 -1.93 -6.81 -4.39
CA ALA A 63 -3.02 -6.68 -5.35
C ALA A 63 -3.75 -5.34 -5.21
N ALA A 64 -4.13 -4.95 -3.99
CA ALA A 64 -4.81 -3.68 -3.72
C ALA A 64 -3.97 -2.48 -4.19
N MET A 65 -2.66 -2.47 -3.90
CA MET A 65 -1.78 -1.40 -4.36
C MET A 65 -1.69 -1.36 -5.90
N ARG A 66 -1.53 -2.52 -6.56
CA ARG A 66 -1.51 -2.60 -8.04
C ARG A 66 -2.82 -2.12 -8.66
N ILE A 67 -3.97 -2.43 -8.05
CA ILE A 67 -5.29 -1.97 -8.49
C ILE A 67 -5.37 -0.45 -8.41
N ILE A 68 -5.00 0.15 -7.27
CA ILE A 68 -5.03 1.60 -7.09
C ILE A 68 -4.10 2.26 -8.12
N ALA A 69 -2.84 1.84 -8.16
CA ALA A 69 -1.80 2.33 -9.06
C ALA A 69 -2.27 2.34 -10.52
N LEU A 70 -2.90 1.25 -10.97
CA LEU A 70 -3.47 1.12 -12.32
C LEU A 70 -4.58 2.16 -12.57
N ASN A 71 -5.47 2.37 -11.62
CA ASN A 71 -6.61 3.27 -11.78
C ASN A 71 -6.21 4.76 -11.69
N VAL A 72 -5.13 5.09 -10.98
CA VAL A 72 -4.60 6.45 -10.86
C VAL A 72 -3.42 6.76 -11.79
N LYS A 73 -3.07 5.83 -12.68
CA LYS A 73 -2.02 5.96 -13.71
C LYS A 73 -0.61 6.13 -13.13
N GLU A 74 -0.31 5.41 -12.06
CA GLU A 74 1.02 5.36 -11.43
C GLU A 74 1.56 3.93 -11.45
N PRO A 75 1.91 3.37 -12.62
CA PRO A 75 2.32 1.97 -12.72
C PRO A 75 3.59 1.65 -11.91
N LYS A 76 4.40 2.67 -11.58
CA LYS A 76 5.63 2.55 -10.80
C LYS A 76 5.44 2.68 -9.28
N ALA A 77 4.20 2.86 -8.81
CA ALA A 77 3.94 3.14 -7.40
C ALA A 77 4.39 1.99 -6.49
N LEU A 78 4.25 0.75 -6.96
CA LEU A 78 4.68 -0.42 -6.20
C LEU A 78 6.21 -0.45 -6.06
N GLU A 79 6.96 -0.19 -7.12
CA GLU A 79 8.42 -0.27 -7.16
C GLU A 79 9.11 0.83 -6.35
N VAL A 80 8.49 2.02 -6.22
CA VAL A 80 9.03 3.08 -5.36
C VAL A 80 8.60 2.93 -3.90
N THR A 81 7.53 2.17 -3.64
CA THR A 81 7.04 1.93 -2.29
C THR A 81 7.65 0.66 -1.68
N PHE A 82 7.85 -0.36 -2.50
CA PHE A 82 8.49 -1.63 -2.18
C PHE A 82 9.75 -1.77 -3.03
N VAL A 83 10.89 -1.48 -2.42
CA VAL A 83 12.19 -1.39 -3.09
C VAL A 83 12.97 -2.69 -2.84
N GLN A 84 13.41 -3.36 -3.89
CA GLN A 84 14.25 -4.53 -3.74
C GLN A 84 15.63 -4.13 -3.20
N GLN A 85 16.12 -4.87 -2.21
CA GLN A 85 17.50 -4.73 -1.75
C GLN A 85 18.44 -5.24 -2.86
N GLY A 86 19.15 -4.33 -3.54
CA GLY A 86 20.16 -4.67 -4.54
C GLY A 86 21.55 -4.87 -3.95
N ASP A 87 22.43 -5.58 -4.67
CA ASP A 87 23.85 -5.84 -4.30
C ASP A 87 24.75 -4.58 -4.35
N GLN A 88 24.28 -3.50 -4.97
CA GLN A 88 24.94 -2.21 -4.98
C GLN A 88 23.89 -1.16 -4.70
N ASP A 89 24.00 -0.46 -3.56
CA ASP A 89 23.28 0.76 -3.14
C ASP A 89 22.32 1.35 -4.19
N ILE A 90 21.23 0.64 -4.52
CA ILE A 90 20.08 1.22 -5.19
C ILE A 90 19.60 2.22 -4.15
N GLN A 91 19.82 3.51 -4.44
CA GLN A 91 19.55 4.63 -3.55
C GLN A 91 18.16 4.45 -2.97
N THR A 92 18.09 3.88 -1.77
CA THR A 92 16.84 3.73 -1.04
C THR A 92 16.23 5.13 -1.00
N PRO A 93 14.97 5.32 -1.36
CA PRO A 93 14.38 6.66 -1.35
C PRO A 93 14.62 7.35 0.00
N ILE A 94 14.83 8.67 -0.04
CA ILE A 94 14.84 9.49 1.19
C ILE A 94 13.45 9.43 1.85
N THR A 95 12.40 9.37 1.02
CA THR A 95 11.02 9.20 1.50
C THR A 95 10.79 7.80 2.08
N PRO A 96 9.87 7.64 3.04
CA PRO A 96 9.48 6.33 3.56
C PRO A 96 9.25 5.30 2.45
N CYS A 97 9.86 4.13 2.58
CA CYS A 97 9.67 2.99 1.68
C CYS A 97 9.86 1.68 2.44
N ILE A 98 9.32 0.58 1.90
CA ILE A 98 9.55 -0.77 2.38
C ILE A 98 10.65 -1.39 1.52
N VAL A 99 11.80 -1.68 2.11
CA VAL A 99 12.87 -2.44 1.46
C VAL A 99 12.60 -3.93 1.68
N TYR A 100 12.69 -4.74 0.63
CA TYR A 100 12.52 -6.18 0.72
C TYR A 100 13.77 -6.95 0.27
N SER A 101 14.12 -8.01 1.00
CA SER A 101 15.27 -8.87 0.68
C SER A 101 14.80 -10.22 0.11
N GLY A 102 15.18 -10.53 -1.13
CA GLY A 102 14.78 -11.74 -1.84
C GLY A 102 14.67 -11.48 -3.34
N GLU A 103 14.59 -12.55 -4.14
CA GLU A 103 14.42 -12.42 -5.60
C GLU A 103 13.03 -11.88 -5.96
N TRP A 104 12.02 -12.27 -5.17
CA TRP A 104 10.62 -11.95 -5.40
C TRP A 104 10.02 -11.30 -4.16
N ILE A 105 9.17 -10.29 -4.35
CA ILE A 105 8.48 -9.60 -3.24
C ILE A 105 7.63 -10.58 -2.44
N GLU A 106 7.23 -11.68 -3.05
CA GLU A 106 6.40 -12.72 -2.49
C GLU A 106 7.04 -13.55 -1.35
N GLU A 107 8.37 -13.62 -1.29
CA GLU A 107 9.12 -14.49 -0.36
C GLU A 107 10.13 -13.72 0.50
N ALA A 108 9.99 -12.40 0.55
CA ALA A 108 10.99 -11.52 1.13
C ALA A 108 10.73 -11.16 2.60
N ASP A 109 11.81 -10.85 3.32
CA ASP A 109 11.72 -10.06 4.55
C ASP A 109 11.51 -8.60 4.18
N PHE A 110 10.72 -7.87 4.98
CA PHE A 110 10.39 -6.47 4.74
C PHE A 110 10.91 -5.58 5.83
N TYR A 111 11.39 -4.40 5.46
CA TYR A 111 11.98 -3.43 6.36
C TYR A 111 11.50 -2.03 6.01
N LEU A 112 10.96 -1.29 6.99
CA LEU A 112 10.70 0.13 6.80
C LEU A 112 12.01 0.90 6.79
N PHE A 113 12.23 1.69 5.74
CA PHE A 113 13.31 2.65 5.63
C PHE A 113 12.76 4.07 5.57
N VAL A 114 13.44 5.00 6.25
CA VAL A 114 13.21 6.44 6.17
C VAL A 114 14.58 7.10 6.17
N ASP A 115 14.82 8.04 5.25
CA ASP A 115 16.11 8.74 5.15
C ASP A 115 17.31 7.76 5.10
N HIS A 116 17.21 6.75 4.23
CA HIS A 116 18.19 5.65 4.06
C HIS A 116 18.44 4.78 5.30
N LYS A 117 17.71 4.98 6.39
CA LYS A 117 17.87 4.21 7.64
C LYS A 117 16.77 3.19 7.79
N ARG A 118 17.17 1.94 8.00
CA ARG A 118 16.28 0.87 8.47
C ARG A 118 15.77 1.23 9.86
N LEU A 119 14.45 1.28 10.01
CA LEU A 119 13.79 1.51 11.29
C LEU A 119 13.39 0.20 11.97
N PHE A 120 12.60 -0.64 11.31
CA PHE A 120 12.16 -1.93 11.85
C PHE A 120 11.69 -2.88 10.73
N SER A 121 11.55 -4.16 11.05
CA SER A 121 11.06 -5.21 10.15
C SER A 121 9.53 -5.31 10.17
N THR A 122 8.93 -5.75 9.08
CA THR A 122 7.51 -6.09 8.98
C THR A 122 7.33 -7.51 8.44
N SER A 123 6.26 -8.18 8.86
CA SER A 123 6.02 -9.59 8.58
C SER A 123 5.49 -9.84 7.17
N ASN A 124 4.83 -8.85 6.57
CA ASN A 124 4.28 -8.92 5.22
C ASN A 124 4.06 -7.51 4.63
N ALA A 125 3.52 -7.46 3.40
CA ALA A 125 3.25 -6.21 2.70
C ALA A 125 2.09 -5.40 3.33
N GLU A 126 1.11 -6.04 3.97
CA GLU A 126 0.03 -5.33 4.67
C GLU A 126 0.58 -4.55 5.87
N GLU A 127 1.36 -5.22 6.73
CA GLU A 127 2.04 -4.57 7.84
C GLU A 127 3.01 -3.50 7.32
N GLY A 128 3.71 -3.78 6.21
CA GLY A 128 4.51 -2.79 5.48
C GLY A 128 3.74 -1.53 5.12
N LEU A 129 2.54 -1.65 4.54
CA LEU A 129 1.69 -0.51 4.19
C LEU A 129 1.24 0.28 5.44
N ILE A 130 0.86 -0.41 6.51
CA ILE A 130 0.44 0.21 7.77
C ILE A 130 1.56 1.12 8.30
N VAL A 131 2.78 0.59 8.37
CA VAL A 131 3.91 1.33 8.95
C VAL A 131 4.43 2.40 8.01
N LEU A 132 4.36 2.18 6.70
CA LEU A 132 4.71 3.15 5.68
C LEU A 132 3.80 4.39 5.76
N LEU A 133 2.49 4.18 5.74
CA LEU A 133 1.51 5.27 5.85
C LEU A 133 1.66 6.00 7.18
N GLY A 134 1.90 5.25 8.26
CA GLY A 134 2.25 5.81 9.56
C GLY A 134 3.51 6.68 9.52
N ALA A 135 4.54 6.29 8.77
CA ALA A 135 5.80 7.03 8.66
C ALA A 135 5.64 8.34 7.89
N TYR A 136 4.91 8.31 6.77
CA TYR A 136 4.61 9.53 6.04
C TYR A 136 3.88 10.56 6.90
N TRP A 137 2.87 10.11 7.68
CA TRP A 137 2.12 11.00 8.54
C TRP A 137 2.92 11.47 9.77
N LEU A 138 3.57 10.55 10.49
CA LEU A 138 4.29 10.86 11.74
C LEU A 138 5.48 11.79 11.51
N PHE A 139 6.22 11.58 10.43
CA PHE A 139 7.38 12.40 10.09
C PHE A 139 7.02 13.61 9.21
N ASN A 140 5.74 13.77 8.85
CA ASN A 140 5.24 14.84 7.98
C ASN A 140 6.06 14.94 6.67
N ILE A 141 6.30 13.80 6.03
CA ILE A 141 7.10 13.69 4.79
C ILE A 141 6.15 13.69 3.59
N CYS A 142 6.49 14.44 2.54
CA CYS A 142 5.76 14.41 1.28
C CYS A 142 5.85 13.03 0.60
N TYR A 143 4.75 12.58 0.00
CA TYR A 143 4.73 11.35 -0.79
C TYR A 143 5.73 11.37 -1.95
N ALA A 144 6.30 10.20 -2.24
CA ALA A 144 7.12 9.99 -3.43
C ALA A 144 6.32 10.37 -4.68
N ARG A 145 6.96 11.07 -5.63
CA ARG A 145 6.28 11.65 -6.80
C ARG A 145 5.57 10.59 -7.65
N GLU A 146 6.20 9.42 -7.77
CA GLU A 146 5.76 8.27 -8.57
C GLU A 146 4.64 7.46 -7.90
N ALA A 147 4.43 7.63 -6.60
CA ALA A 147 3.36 7.00 -5.83
C ALA A 147 2.38 8.02 -5.22
N PHE A 148 2.47 9.30 -5.62
CA PHE A 148 1.75 10.39 -4.97
C PHE A 148 0.24 10.16 -5.00
N ASN A 149 -0.33 9.87 -6.16
CA ASN A 149 -1.76 9.65 -6.30
C ASN A 149 -2.20 8.37 -5.59
N THR A 150 -1.37 7.32 -5.65
CA THR A 150 -1.63 6.01 -5.03
C THR A 150 -1.71 6.14 -3.51
N LEU A 151 -0.72 6.81 -2.90
CA LEU A 151 -0.68 7.06 -1.46
C LEU A 151 -1.77 8.04 -1.04
N THR A 152 -2.10 9.05 -1.85
CA THR A 152 -3.24 9.96 -1.57
C THR A 152 -4.57 9.20 -1.55
N VAL A 153 -4.79 8.23 -2.45
CA VAL A 153 -5.96 7.36 -2.42
C VAL A 153 -6.00 6.56 -1.12
N MET A 154 -4.89 5.96 -0.71
CA MET A 154 -4.82 5.19 0.54
C MET A 154 -5.08 6.07 1.77
N GLU A 155 -4.54 7.29 1.80
CA GLU A 155 -4.82 8.26 2.87
C GLU A 155 -6.34 8.55 2.97
N ASN A 156 -6.97 8.83 1.84
CA ASN A 156 -8.39 9.22 1.79
C ASN A 156 -9.34 8.03 2.06
N LEU A 157 -9.12 6.89 1.40
CA LEU A 157 -10.03 5.75 1.47
C LEU A 157 -9.73 4.84 2.67
N PHE A 158 -8.45 4.59 2.98
CA PHE A 158 -8.11 3.62 4.01
C PHE A 158 -8.10 4.33 5.36
N LEU A 159 -7.26 5.37 5.51
CA LEU A 159 -7.11 6.08 6.78
C LEU A 159 -8.26 7.06 7.08
N LYS A 160 -9.11 7.35 6.09
CA LYS A 160 -10.17 8.38 6.18
C LYS A 160 -9.60 9.76 6.56
N MET A 161 -8.38 10.03 6.12
CA MET A 161 -7.67 11.28 6.34
C MET A 161 -7.66 12.10 5.04
N ASN A 162 -7.75 13.42 5.16
CA ASN A 162 -7.71 14.35 4.02
C ASN A 162 -6.61 15.40 4.22
N VAL A 163 -5.42 14.94 4.60
CA VAL A 163 -4.26 15.80 4.85
C VAL A 163 -3.68 16.26 3.51
N THR A 164 -3.60 15.34 2.55
CA THR A 164 -3.07 15.57 1.22
C THR A 164 -4.20 15.90 0.23
N ALA A 165 -4.10 17.05 -0.44
CA ALA A 165 -5.10 17.48 -1.41
C ALA A 165 -5.11 16.56 -2.66
N PRO A 166 -6.23 15.88 -2.99
CA PRO A 166 -6.28 14.96 -4.11
C PRO A 166 -6.25 15.68 -5.46
N ARG A 167 -5.49 15.14 -6.41
CA ARG A 167 -5.51 15.58 -7.81
C ARG A 167 -6.79 15.09 -8.51
N ALA A 168 -7.14 15.70 -9.64
CA ALA A 168 -8.36 15.35 -10.39
C ALA A 168 -8.49 13.86 -10.73
N VAL A 169 -7.40 13.14 -10.99
CA VAL A 169 -7.42 11.68 -11.23
C VAL A 169 -7.80 10.91 -9.96
N VAL A 170 -7.27 11.32 -8.81
CA VAL A 170 -7.55 10.74 -7.49
C VAL A 170 -9.00 11.01 -7.11
N THR A 171 -9.47 12.25 -7.22
CA THR A 171 -10.86 12.62 -6.93
C THR A 171 -11.85 11.81 -7.77
N LYS A 172 -11.57 11.65 -9.07
CA LYS A 172 -12.41 10.83 -9.95
C LYS A 172 -12.43 9.36 -9.53
N PHE A 173 -11.30 8.83 -9.07
CA PHE A 173 -11.21 7.44 -8.62
C PHE A 173 -11.91 7.23 -7.27
N ILE A 174 -11.67 8.10 -6.28
CA ILE A 174 -12.37 8.07 -4.98
C ILE A 174 -13.88 8.13 -5.18
N ASN A 175 -14.37 9.08 -5.98
CA ASN A 175 -15.80 9.19 -6.27
C ASN A 175 -16.38 7.97 -7.01
N ARG A 176 -15.56 7.19 -7.70
CA ARG A 176 -15.99 5.92 -8.29
C ARG A 176 -16.08 4.84 -7.24
N VAL A 177 -15.07 4.71 -6.38
CA VAL A 177 -15.06 3.74 -5.27
C VAL A 177 -16.27 3.96 -4.38
N LEU A 178 -16.49 5.19 -3.90
CA LEU A 178 -17.60 5.55 -3.00
C LEU A 178 -19.01 5.37 -3.60
N LYS A 179 -19.12 5.17 -4.92
CA LYS A 179 -20.41 4.85 -5.58
C LYS A 179 -20.71 3.35 -5.61
N ASN A 180 -19.71 2.51 -5.33
CA ASN A 180 -19.81 1.05 -5.34
C ASN A 180 -19.67 0.46 -3.92
N GLU A 181 -19.46 1.30 -2.90
CA GLU A 181 -19.61 0.95 -1.47
C GLU A 181 -21.08 1.16 -1.03
#